data_AF-A0A8B6HNP1-F1
#
_entry.id   AF-A0A8B6HNP1-F1
#
_cell.length_a   1.000
_cell.length_b   1.000
_cell.length_c   1.000
_cell.angle_alpha   90.00
_cell.angle_beta   90.00
_cell.angle_gamma   90.00
#
_symmetry.space_group_name_H-M   'P 1'
#
loop_
_entity.id
_entity.type
_entity.pdbx_description
1 polymer ?
#
loop_
_entity_poly.entity_id
_entity_poly.type
_entity_poly.pdbx_seq_one_letter_code
_entity_poly.pdbx_strand_id
1 'polypeptide(L)'
;MINCMILNLLIPEVEYVMYQNQAAKTLSVDHISQLQDLVDKYNDVFVGKDSRLGKCSLLKHKIEVPEGTVPVRQRQFKVGPRQKDVLENMIKDMLEQDIIEESISPWGAPCLLVAKKNNNGYRFVVDFRSLNKHIVNLDAYPLPTTDEALESLGSALLTYFSCLDLQSGFYHLKIDSSSRPRTASRCHLGLFQFKRLPMGLKNSPLTFQRVMEAVL
;
A
#
# COMPACT_ATOMS: atom_id res chain seq x y z
N MET A 1 16.75 -8.06 27.89
CA MET A 1 16.89 -7.01 26.86
C MET A 1 16.47 -7.67 25.55
N ILE A 2 15.28 -7.35 25.04
CA ILE A 2 14.75 -7.95 23.81
C ILE A 2 15.44 -7.26 22.64
N ASN A 3 16.33 -7.98 21.94
CA ASN A 3 16.95 -7.50 20.71
C ASN A 3 15.94 -7.69 19.57
N CYS A 4 15.05 -6.71 19.39
CA CYS A 4 14.13 -6.67 18.27
C CYS A 4 14.91 -6.32 16.99
N MET A 5 14.99 -7.23 16.03
CA MET A 5 15.66 -6.99 14.75
C MET A 5 14.61 -6.49 13.74
N ILE A 6 14.59 -5.18 13.51
CA ILE A 6 13.71 -4.52 12.53
C ILE A 6 14.36 -4.59 11.14
N LEU A 7 14.23 -5.71 10.43
CA LEU A 7 14.68 -5.80 9.04
C LEU A 7 13.77 -4.95 8.13
N ASN A 8 14.08 -3.66 7.96
CA ASN A 8 13.47 -2.87 6.88
C ASN A 8 14.08 -3.31 5.54
N LEU A 9 13.63 -4.46 5.03
CA LEU A 9 13.99 -5.02 3.74
C LEU A 9 13.27 -4.28 2.60
N LEU A 10 13.60 -2.98 2.45
CA LEU A 10 13.19 -2.16 1.31
C LEU A 10 14.25 -2.15 0.20
N ILE A 11 15.42 -2.77 0.42
CA ILE A 11 16.54 -2.80 -0.52
C ILE A 11 17.23 -4.18 -0.42
N PRO A 12 17.58 -4.83 -1.55
CA PRO A 12 18.25 -6.14 -1.57
C PRO A 12 19.70 -6.15 -1.06
N GLU A 13 20.19 -5.05 -0.50
CA GLU A 13 21.53 -4.96 0.07
C GLU A 13 21.46 -5.20 1.58
N VAL A 14 21.95 -6.36 2.03
CA VAL A 14 22.00 -6.75 3.45
C VAL A 14 22.75 -5.71 4.29
N GLU A 15 23.75 -5.02 3.74
CA GLU A 15 24.43 -3.91 4.43
C GLU A 15 23.48 -2.80 4.88
N TYR A 16 22.47 -2.45 4.06
CA TYR A 16 21.48 -1.41 4.42
C TYR A 16 20.52 -1.89 5.53
N VAL A 17 20.14 -3.18 5.47
CA VAL A 17 19.31 -3.87 6.47
C VAL A 17 20.02 -3.94 7.83
N MET A 18 21.33 -4.16 7.83
CA MET A 18 22.15 -4.24 9.04
C MET A 18 22.49 -2.83 9.60
N TYR A 19 22.69 -1.82 8.74
CA TYR A 19 23.06 -0.45 9.13
C TYR A 19 21.98 0.29 9.94
N GLN A 20 20.69 0.07 9.62
CA GLN A 20 19.57 0.71 10.31
C GLN A 20 19.20 0.05 11.65
N ASN A 21 19.85 -1.06 12.02
CA ASN A 21 19.29 -2.00 12.98
C ASN A 21 20.34 -2.39 14.04
N GLN A 22 20.29 -1.78 15.22
CA GLN A 22 21.28 -2.03 16.29
C GLN A 22 21.35 -3.50 16.74
N ALA A 23 20.25 -4.26 16.58
CA ALA A 23 20.17 -5.69 16.89
C ALA A 23 20.93 -6.59 15.89
N ALA A 24 21.20 -6.11 14.68
CA ALA A 24 21.96 -6.84 13.67
C ALA A 24 23.44 -7.04 14.07
N LYS A 25 23.93 -6.27 15.05
CA LYS A 25 25.30 -6.32 15.57
C LYS A 25 25.58 -7.52 16.48
N THR A 26 24.58 -8.32 16.84
CA THR A 26 24.73 -9.50 17.71
C THR A 26 24.69 -10.83 16.95
N LEU A 27 24.61 -10.79 15.61
CA LEU A 27 24.67 -11.99 14.76
C LEU A 27 26.11 -12.47 14.59
N SER A 28 26.32 -13.79 14.60
CA SER A 28 27.60 -14.40 14.23
C SER A 28 27.85 -14.23 12.72
N VAL A 29 29.12 -14.33 12.31
CA VAL A 29 29.51 -14.28 10.90
C VAL A 29 28.76 -15.34 10.08
N ASP A 30 28.57 -16.55 10.65
CA ASP A 30 27.83 -17.63 10.00
C ASP A 30 26.36 -17.28 9.80
N HIS A 31 25.70 -16.65 10.77
CA HIS A 31 24.31 -16.21 10.63
C HIS A 31 24.15 -15.08 9.60
N ILE A 32 25.14 -14.19 9.49
CA ILE A 32 25.15 -13.15 8.46
C ILE A 32 25.26 -13.79 7.06
N SER A 33 26.13 -14.79 6.90
CA SER A 33 26.26 -15.52 5.64
C SER A 33 24.95 -16.22 5.25
N GLN A 34 24.31 -16.90 6.20
CA GLN A 34 23.03 -17.57 5.95
C GLN A 34 21.90 -16.59 5.58
N LEU A 35 21.88 -15.40 6.22
CA LEU A 35 20.92 -14.36 5.88
C LEU A 35 21.17 -13.80 4.47
N GLN A 36 22.44 -13.61 4.10
CA GLN A 36 22.82 -13.19 2.76
C GLN A 36 22.36 -14.21 1.71
N ASP A 37 22.64 -15.49 1.92
CA ASP A 37 22.20 -16.57 1.03
C ASP A 37 20.66 -16.59 0.88
N LEU A 38 19.93 -16.30 1.95
CA LEU A 38 18.46 -16.22 1.93
C LEU A 38 17.97 -15.03 1.12
N VAL A 39 18.58 -13.84 1.30
CA VAL A 39 18.23 -12.63 0.55
C VAL A 39 18.55 -12.80 -0.93
N ASP A 40 19.71 -13.36 -1.25
CA ASP A 40 20.13 -13.61 -2.63
C ASP A 40 19.22 -14.65 -3.30
N LYS A 41 18.81 -15.68 -2.55
CA LYS A 41 17.87 -16.71 -3.02
C LYS A 41 16.49 -16.14 -3.37
N TYR A 42 15.98 -15.17 -2.61
CA TYR A 42 14.66 -14.56 -2.80
C TYR A 42 14.74 -13.11 -3.28
N ASN A 43 15.80 -12.76 -4.02
CA ASN A 43 16.05 -11.41 -4.50
C ASN A 43 14.90 -10.87 -5.38
N ASP A 44 14.14 -11.75 -6.04
CA ASP A 44 12.97 -11.44 -6.85
C ASP A 44 11.73 -11.00 -6.04
N VAL A 45 11.70 -11.30 -4.74
CA VAL A 45 10.60 -10.92 -3.83
C VAL A 45 10.78 -9.49 -3.32
N PHE A 46 12.02 -9.02 -3.21
CA PHE A 46 12.32 -7.68 -2.74
C PHE A 46 12.10 -6.65 -3.84
N VAL A 47 11.63 -5.46 -3.44
CA VAL A 47 11.47 -4.37 -4.41
C VAL A 47 12.85 -3.85 -4.81
N GLY A 48 13.16 -4.00 -6.10
CA GLY A 48 14.42 -3.54 -6.68
C GLY A 48 14.47 -2.02 -6.89
N LYS A 49 15.58 -1.55 -7.50
CA LYS A 49 15.81 -0.13 -7.80
C LYS A 49 14.73 0.48 -8.72
N ASP A 50 14.03 -0.34 -9.48
CA ASP A 50 12.92 0.08 -10.35
C ASP A 50 11.62 0.37 -9.60
N SER A 51 11.57 0.07 -8.29
CA SER A 51 10.39 0.26 -7.42
C SER A 51 9.13 -0.45 -7.93
N ARG A 52 9.28 -1.48 -8.77
CA ARG A 52 8.15 -2.12 -9.43
C ARG A 52 7.38 -2.99 -8.45
N LEU A 53 6.08 -2.74 -8.37
CA LEU A 53 5.20 -3.49 -7.47
C LEU A 53 4.73 -4.81 -8.08
N GLY A 54 4.61 -5.82 -7.21
CA GLY A 54 3.97 -7.09 -7.52
C GLY A 54 2.49 -6.97 -7.88
N LYS A 55 1.91 -8.07 -8.36
CA LYS A 55 0.47 -8.16 -8.63
C LYS A 55 -0.10 -9.41 -7.95
N CYS A 56 -1.03 -9.21 -7.02
CA CYS A 56 -1.81 -10.30 -6.45
C CYS A 56 -3.19 -10.37 -7.12
N SER A 57 -3.59 -11.58 -7.51
CA SER A 57 -4.88 -11.85 -8.16
C SER A 57 -5.82 -12.73 -7.33
N LEU A 58 -5.44 -13.06 -6.09
CA LEU A 58 -6.23 -13.94 -5.20
C LEU A 58 -7.61 -13.36 -4.92
N LEU A 59 -7.67 -12.05 -4.63
CA LEU A 59 -8.91 -11.35 -4.35
C LEU A 59 -8.95 -10.05 -5.16
N LYS A 60 -10.11 -9.77 -5.77
CA LYS A 60 -10.40 -8.48 -6.39
C LYS A 60 -11.31 -7.68 -5.49
N HIS A 61 -10.90 -6.44 -5.19
CA HIS A 61 -11.72 -5.54 -4.41
C HIS A 61 -12.98 -5.13 -5.18
N LYS A 62 -14.15 -5.26 -4.55
CA LYS A 62 -15.45 -4.90 -5.13
C LYS A 62 -16.10 -3.78 -4.33
N ILE A 63 -16.64 -2.80 -5.06
CA ILE A 63 -17.34 -1.65 -4.51
C ILE A 63 -18.78 -1.69 -5.01
N GLU A 64 -19.71 -1.94 -4.11
CA GLU A 64 -21.14 -1.95 -4.39
C GLU A 64 -21.80 -0.72 -3.79
N VAL A 65 -22.66 -0.09 -4.57
CA VAL A 65 -23.49 1.06 -4.18
C VAL A 65 -24.94 0.72 -4.53
N PRO A 66 -25.94 1.31 -3.86
CA PRO A 66 -27.34 1.09 -4.20
C PRO A 66 -27.61 1.35 -5.68
N GLU A 67 -28.54 0.59 -6.26
CA GLU A 67 -29.03 0.88 -7.61
C GLU A 67 -29.62 2.29 -7.67
N GLY A 68 -29.40 2.99 -8.78
CA GLY A 68 -29.83 4.38 -8.94
C GLY A 68 -29.00 5.42 -8.18
N THR A 69 -27.92 5.03 -7.49
CA THR A 69 -27.01 6.00 -6.84
C THR A 69 -26.46 6.98 -7.88
N VAL A 70 -26.75 8.26 -7.69
CA VAL A 70 -26.23 9.33 -8.53
C VAL A 70 -24.72 9.50 -8.26
N PRO A 71 -23.85 9.40 -9.29
CA PRO A 71 -22.41 9.58 -9.13
C PRO A 71 -22.05 10.94 -8.53
N VAL A 72 -21.13 10.95 -7.57
CA VAL A 72 -20.68 12.19 -6.94
C VAL A 72 -19.44 12.74 -7.65
N ARG A 73 -19.54 14.00 -8.09
CA ARG A 73 -18.43 14.76 -8.65
C ARG A 73 -18.05 15.91 -7.71
N GLN A 74 -16.96 15.72 -6.98
CA GLN A 74 -16.43 16.72 -6.07
C GLN A 74 -15.52 17.72 -6.80
N ARG A 75 -15.37 18.91 -6.21
CA ARG A 75 -14.48 19.96 -6.72
C ARG A 75 -13.04 19.63 -6.37
N GLN A 76 -12.13 19.78 -7.34
CA GLN A 76 -10.70 19.60 -7.13
C GLN A 76 -10.15 20.69 -6.19
N PHE A 77 -9.32 20.28 -5.23
CA PHE A 77 -8.63 21.22 -4.33
C PHE A 77 -7.59 22.05 -5.10
N LYS A 78 -7.32 23.25 -4.60
CA LYS A 78 -6.23 24.08 -5.15
C LYS A 78 -4.89 23.42 -4.81
N VAL A 79 -4.07 23.21 -5.84
CA VAL A 79 -2.72 22.64 -5.72
C VAL A 79 -1.71 23.74 -6.03
N GLY A 80 -0.76 23.99 -5.12
CA GLY A 80 0.30 24.98 -5.31
C GLY A 80 1.29 24.57 -6.41
N PRO A 81 2.07 25.49 -7.00
CA PRO A 81 2.96 25.18 -8.13
C PRO A 81 3.90 24.00 -7.88
N ARG A 82 4.65 23.99 -6.76
CA ARG A 82 5.55 22.88 -6.40
C ARG A 82 4.84 21.53 -6.23
N GLN A 83 3.59 21.56 -5.80
CA GLN A 83 2.80 20.34 -5.62
C GLN A 83 2.26 19.81 -6.96
N LYS A 84 2.14 20.65 -7.99
CA LYS A 84 1.71 20.20 -9.32
C LYS A 84 2.75 19.30 -9.94
N ASP A 85 4.02 19.71 -9.94
CA ASP A 85 5.11 18.92 -10.52
C ASP A 85 5.23 17.55 -9.83
N VAL A 86 5.11 17.53 -8.50
CA VAL A 86 5.10 16.27 -7.72
C VAL A 86 3.89 15.41 -8.08
N LEU A 87 2.71 16.02 -8.21
CA LEU A 87 1.48 15.31 -8.55
C LEU A 87 1.57 14.71 -9.97
N GLU A 88 2.15 15.45 -10.91
CA GLU A 88 2.36 15.01 -12.29
C GLU A 88 3.28 13.79 -12.37
N ASN A 89 4.41 13.84 -11.67
CA ASN A 89 5.34 12.71 -11.59
C ASN A 89 4.67 11.49 -10.94
N MET A 90 3.96 11.66 -9.82
CA MET A 90 3.24 10.56 -9.18
C MET A 90 2.17 9.94 -10.08
N ILE A 91 1.45 10.75 -10.86
CA ILE A 91 0.45 10.24 -11.80
C ILE A 91 1.12 9.46 -12.93
N LYS A 92 2.22 9.99 -13.48
CA LYS A 92 3.01 9.31 -14.52
C LYS A 92 3.53 7.95 -14.02
N ASP A 93 4.12 7.90 -12.84
CA ASP A 93 4.63 6.66 -12.24
C ASP A 93 3.49 5.65 -12.03
N MET A 94 2.32 6.09 -11.56
CA MET A 94 1.16 5.22 -11.37
C MET A 94 0.57 4.70 -12.68
N LEU A 95 0.65 5.47 -13.78
CA LEU A 95 0.26 5.02 -15.11
C LEU A 95 1.23 3.97 -15.64
N GLU A 96 2.55 4.23 -15.53
CA GLU A 96 3.61 3.29 -15.97
C GLU A 96 3.55 1.97 -15.20
N GLN A 97 3.22 2.01 -13.90
CA GLN A 97 3.07 0.82 -13.05
C GLN A 97 1.71 0.12 -13.16
N ASP A 98 0.82 0.57 -14.04
CA ASP A 98 -0.51 -0.02 -14.23
C ASP A 98 -1.34 -0.01 -12.92
N ILE A 99 -1.18 1.06 -12.12
CA ILE A 99 -1.93 1.32 -10.88
C ILE A 99 -3.24 2.06 -11.20
N ILE A 100 -3.16 3.03 -12.11
CA ILE A 100 -4.30 3.83 -12.59
C ILE A 100 -4.40 3.76 -14.12
N GLU A 101 -5.54 4.15 -14.65
CA GLU A 101 -5.80 4.34 -16.08
C GLU A 101 -6.66 5.58 -16.31
N GLU A 102 -6.64 6.15 -17.52
CA GLU A 102 -7.57 7.22 -17.90
C GLU A 102 -9.02 6.76 -17.74
N SER A 103 -9.90 7.68 -17.36
CA SER A 103 -11.29 7.37 -17.08
C SER A 103 -12.25 8.39 -17.67
N ILE A 104 -13.40 7.88 -18.14
CA ILE A 104 -14.57 8.65 -18.56
C ILE A 104 -15.72 8.51 -17.55
N SER A 105 -15.42 8.11 -16.32
CA SER A 105 -16.42 7.83 -15.29
C SER A 105 -17.25 9.07 -14.94
N PRO A 106 -18.55 8.91 -14.63
CA PRO A 106 -19.36 9.98 -14.07
C PRO A 106 -18.98 10.32 -12.62
N TRP A 107 -18.20 9.47 -11.94
CA TRP A 107 -17.66 9.73 -10.60
C TRP A 107 -16.42 10.63 -10.68
N GLY A 108 -16.14 11.37 -9.61
CA GLY A 108 -14.91 12.16 -9.54
C GLY A 108 -14.60 12.66 -8.15
N ALA A 109 -13.75 11.92 -7.43
CA ALA A 109 -13.17 12.34 -6.15
C ALA A 109 -11.93 13.23 -6.38
N PRO A 110 -11.66 14.24 -5.54
CA PRO A 110 -10.50 15.08 -5.71
C PRO A 110 -9.24 14.39 -5.16
N CYS A 111 -8.12 14.48 -5.87
CA CYS A 111 -6.83 14.07 -5.32
C CYS A 111 -6.16 15.25 -4.59
N LEU A 112 -5.29 14.95 -3.62
CA LEU A 112 -4.49 15.92 -2.90
C LEU A 112 -3.14 15.31 -2.50
N LEU A 113 -2.17 16.19 -2.27
CA LEU A 113 -0.86 15.81 -1.75
C LEU A 113 -0.76 16.16 -0.27
N VAL A 114 -0.47 15.16 0.56
CA VAL A 114 -0.24 15.33 2.00
C VAL A 114 1.24 15.21 2.28
N ALA A 115 1.84 16.20 2.95
CA ALA A 115 3.25 16.15 3.32
C ALA A 115 3.52 15.01 4.30
N LYS A 116 4.63 14.29 4.12
CA LYS A 116 5.12 13.32 5.12
C LYS A 116 5.66 14.09 6.34
N LYS A 117 5.56 13.49 7.53
CA LYS A 117 5.90 14.12 8.83
C LYS A 117 7.30 14.74 8.87
N ASN A 118 8.26 14.19 8.12
CA ASN A 118 9.65 14.62 8.12
C ASN A 118 10.01 15.49 6.90
N ASN A 119 9.03 16.08 6.21
CA ASN A 119 9.19 16.83 4.96
C ASN A 119 9.90 16.06 3.81
N ASN A 120 10.08 14.75 3.94
CA ASN A 120 10.74 13.92 2.92
C ASN A 120 9.76 13.48 1.81
N GLY A 121 9.04 14.43 1.23
CA GLY A 121 8.10 14.23 0.14
C GLY A 121 6.62 14.18 0.54
N TYR A 122 5.80 13.75 -0.42
CA TYR A 122 4.34 13.80 -0.35
C TYR A 122 3.71 12.40 -0.44
N ARG A 123 2.47 12.29 0.02
CA ARG A 123 1.57 11.15 -0.22
C ARG A 123 0.49 11.57 -1.19
N PHE A 124 0.28 10.78 -2.23
CA PHE A 124 -0.90 10.88 -3.08
C PHE A 124 -2.11 10.36 -2.31
N VAL A 125 -3.11 11.20 -2.10
CA VAL A 125 -4.33 10.86 -1.36
C VAL A 125 -5.54 11.25 -2.20
N VAL A 126 -6.57 10.40 -2.20
CA VAL A 126 -7.85 10.70 -2.83
C VAL A 126 -8.91 10.78 -1.74
N ASP A 127 -9.71 11.84 -1.78
CA ASP A 127 -10.79 12.01 -0.81
C ASP A 127 -12.01 11.16 -1.19
N PHE A 128 -11.98 9.89 -0.81
CA PHE A 128 -13.08 8.96 -1.02
C PHE A 128 -14.21 9.09 0.02
N ARG A 129 -14.22 10.11 0.89
CA ARG A 129 -15.24 10.22 1.96
C ARG A 129 -16.66 10.25 1.39
N SER A 130 -16.87 10.90 0.24
CA SER A 130 -18.19 10.91 -0.39
C SER A 130 -18.58 9.53 -0.92
N LEU A 131 -17.67 8.87 -1.66
CA LEU A 131 -17.90 7.52 -2.16
C LEU A 131 -18.19 6.53 -1.01
N ASN A 132 -17.39 6.59 0.06
CA ASN A 132 -17.51 5.71 1.22
C ASN A 132 -18.89 5.77 1.90
N LYS A 133 -19.63 6.89 1.77
CA LYS A 133 -21.00 7.00 2.30
C LYS A 133 -22.02 6.19 1.49
N HIS A 134 -21.72 5.88 0.24
CA HIS A 134 -22.61 5.13 -0.66
C HIS A 134 -22.29 3.64 -0.73
N ILE A 135 -21.17 3.19 -0.15
CA ILE A 135 -20.77 1.79 -0.18
C ILE A 135 -21.71 0.98 0.73
N VAL A 136 -22.39 -0.03 0.18
CA VAL A 136 -23.34 -0.88 0.92
C VAL A 136 -22.77 -2.22 1.32
N ASN A 137 -21.82 -2.76 0.57
CA ASN A 137 -21.15 -4.02 0.88
C ASN A 137 -20.08 -3.82 1.95
N LEU A 138 -20.48 -3.34 3.13
CA LEU A 138 -19.58 -3.15 4.25
C LEU A 138 -19.02 -4.50 4.67
N ASP A 139 -17.69 -4.62 4.63
CA ASP A 139 -17.02 -5.80 5.10
C ASP A 139 -16.89 -5.72 6.62
N ALA A 140 -17.17 -6.83 7.30
CA ALA A 140 -17.08 -6.96 8.76
C ALA A 140 -15.92 -7.88 9.15
N TYR A 141 -14.96 -8.09 8.25
CA TYR A 141 -13.78 -8.89 8.53
C TYR A 141 -13.04 -8.36 9.77
N PRO A 142 -12.66 -9.23 10.73
CA PRO A 142 -11.90 -8.80 11.87
C PRO A 142 -10.51 -8.30 11.42
N LEU A 143 -10.08 -7.18 11.96
CA LEU A 143 -8.67 -6.81 11.95
C LEU A 143 -8.11 -7.21 13.32
N PRO A 144 -6.99 -7.94 13.37
CA PRO A 144 -6.38 -8.28 14.64
C PRO A 144 -6.02 -7.00 15.38
N THR A 145 -6.31 -6.98 16.67
CA THR A 145 -5.85 -5.92 17.57
C THR A 145 -4.33 -6.02 17.74
N THR A 146 -3.71 -4.93 18.18
CA THR A 146 -2.27 -4.92 18.48
C THR A 146 -1.92 -5.98 19.51
N ASP A 147 -2.77 -6.19 20.52
CA ASP A 147 -2.53 -7.17 21.58
C ASP A 147 -2.62 -8.60 21.03
N GLU A 148 -3.65 -8.93 20.24
CA GLU A 148 -3.76 -10.23 19.57
C GLU A 148 -2.57 -10.50 18.63
N ALA A 149 -2.13 -9.48 17.88
CA ALA A 149 -0.96 -9.59 17.02
C ALA A 149 0.33 -9.85 17.83
N LEU A 150 0.49 -9.20 18.99
CA LEU A 150 1.65 -9.43 19.87
C LEU A 150 1.59 -10.79 20.59
N GLU A 151 0.41 -11.21 21.03
CA GLU A 151 0.20 -12.53 21.64
C GLU A 151 0.48 -13.67 20.65
N SER A 152 0.18 -13.47 19.36
CA SER A 152 0.48 -14.44 18.31
C SER A 152 1.97 -14.75 18.16
N LEU A 153 2.85 -13.82 18.57
CA LEU A 153 4.30 -14.04 18.58
C LEU A 153 4.74 -15.07 19.64
N GLY A 154 3.85 -15.43 20.57
CA GLY A 154 4.09 -16.42 21.62
C GLY A 154 5.01 -15.92 22.74
N SER A 155 4.82 -16.44 23.95
CA SER A 155 5.71 -16.21 25.11
C SER A 155 7.00 -17.04 25.08
N ALA A 156 7.26 -17.72 23.96
CA ALA A 156 8.45 -18.54 23.80
C ALA A 156 9.70 -17.66 23.80
N LEU A 157 10.82 -18.24 24.25
CA LEU A 157 12.16 -17.64 24.32
C LEU A 157 12.75 -17.34 22.92
N LEU A 158 11.97 -16.73 22.03
CA LEU A 158 12.39 -16.30 20.71
C LEU A 158 13.50 -15.27 20.88
N THR A 159 14.68 -15.65 20.41
CA THR A 159 15.89 -14.83 20.50
C THR A 159 16.01 -13.89 19.31
N TYR A 160 15.31 -14.18 18.21
CA TYR A 160 15.37 -13.44 16.95
C TYR A 160 13.96 -13.22 16.39
N PHE A 161 13.71 -12.01 15.92
CA PHE A 161 12.47 -11.62 15.24
C PHE A 161 12.84 -11.02 13.89
N SER A 162 12.08 -11.29 12.84
CA SER A 162 12.16 -10.56 11.57
C SER A 162 10.91 -9.74 11.38
N CYS A 163 11.06 -8.44 11.15
CA CYS A 163 9.99 -7.59 10.67
C CYS A 163 10.09 -7.48 9.15
N LEU A 164 8.98 -7.58 8.42
CA LEU A 164 8.92 -7.38 6.97
C LEU A 164 7.81 -6.37 6.69
N ASP A 165 8.10 -5.38 5.84
CA ASP A 165 7.11 -4.39 5.40
C ASP A 165 6.83 -4.54 3.90
N LEU A 166 5.55 -4.56 3.53
CA LEU A 166 5.16 -4.65 2.12
C LEU A 166 5.09 -3.25 1.50
N GLN A 167 6.06 -2.94 0.65
CA GLN A 167 6.08 -1.66 -0.06
C GLN A 167 4.79 -1.43 -0.83
N SER A 168 4.11 -0.32 -0.50
CA SER A 168 2.84 0.09 -1.12
C SER A 168 1.79 -1.04 -1.15
N GLY A 169 1.66 -1.80 -0.05
CA GLY A 169 0.91 -3.05 0.00
C GLY A 169 -0.46 -3.07 -0.68
N PHE A 170 -1.27 -2.02 -0.55
CA PHE A 170 -2.57 -1.96 -1.21
C PHE A 170 -2.48 -2.05 -2.74
N TYR A 171 -1.49 -1.42 -3.38
CA TYR A 171 -1.36 -1.40 -4.84
C TYR A 171 -1.01 -2.75 -5.46
N HIS A 172 -0.66 -3.76 -4.64
CA HIS A 172 -0.51 -5.13 -5.12
C HIS A 172 -1.87 -5.74 -5.49
N LEU A 173 -2.96 -5.35 -4.80
CA LEU A 173 -4.30 -5.90 -4.99
C LEU A 173 -5.03 -5.24 -6.16
N LYS A 174 -5.82 -6.02 -6.89
CA LYS A 174 -6.61 -5.54 -8.03
C LYS A 174 -8.01 -5.09 -7.60
N ILE A 175 -8.55 -4.11 -8.31
CA ILE A 175 -9.96 -3.75 -8.25
C ILE A 175 -10.72 -4.47 -9.35
N ASP A 176 -11.91 -4.95 -9.03
CA ASP A 176 -12.82 -5.50 -10.02
C ASP A 176 -13.16 -4.46 -11.10
N SER A 177 -13.19 -4.87 -12.37
CA SER A 177 -13.43 -3.96 -13.49
C SER A 177 -14.74 -3.18 -13.36
N SER A 178 -15.78 -3.80 -12.79
CA SER A 178 -17.08 -3.13 -12.54
C SER A 178 -17.00 -2.02 -11.49
N SER A 179 -15.98 -2.05 -10.63
CA SER A 179 -15.80 -1.15 -9.50
C SER A 179 -14.85 0.01 -9.79
N ARG A 180 -13.96 -0.13 -10.79
CA ARG A 180 -12.97 0.91 -11.14
C ARG A 180 -13.57 2.28 -11.39
N PRO A 181 -14.66 2.43 -12.18
CA PRO A 181 -15.22 3.76 -12.44
C PRO A 181 -15.60 4.51 -11.16
N ARG A 182 -15.99 3.83 -10.08
CA ARG A 182 -16.34 4.47 -8.81
C ARG A 182 -15.14 5.13 -8.13
N THR A 183 -13.93 4.62 -8.38
CA THR A 183 -12.68 5.15 -7.83
C THR A 183 -12.10 6.32 -8.62
N ALA A 184 -12.84 6.84 -9.60
CA ALA A 184 -12.38 7.89 -10.47
C ALA A 184 -11.95 9.13 -9.65
N SER A 185 -10.71 9.56 -9.87
CA SER A 185 -10.04 10.66 -9.23
C SER A 185 -9.71 11.75 -10.23
N ARG A 186 -9.97 13.00 -9.84
CA ARG A 186 -9.76 14.18 -10.66
C ARG A 186 -8.50 14.91 -10.20
N CYS A 187 -7.77 15.46 -11.16
CA CYS A 187 -6.67 16.38 -10.94
C CYS A 187 -6.63 17.44 -12.06
N HIS A 188 -5.58 18.26 -12.12
CA HIS A 188 -5.41 19.24 -13.20
C HIS A 188 -5.02 18.63 -14.54
N LEU A 189 -4.51 17.39 -14.58
CA LEU A 189 -4.18 16.68 -15.82
C LEU A 189 -5.39 15.99 -16.47
N GLY A 190 -6.41 15.66 -15.69
CA GLY A 190 -7.54 14.90 -16.19
C GLY A 190 -8.25 14.06 -15.14
N LEU A 191 -8.90 13.00 -15.62
CA LEU A 191 -9.67 12.05 -14.83
C LEU A 191 -9.05 10.65 -14.99
N PHE A 192 -8.73 10.03 -13.86
CA PHE A 192 -8.11 8.71 -13.81
C PHE A 192 -8.90 7.80 -12.88
N GLN A 193 -8.90 6.49 -13.10
CA GLN A 193 -9.49 5.50 -12.20
C GLN A 193 -8.47 4.47 -11.79
N PHE A 194 -8.67 3.85 -10.63
CA PHE A 194 -7.75 2.87 -10.10
C PHE A 194 -8.01 1.48 -10.67
N LYS A 195 -6.94 0.81 -11.11
CA LYS A 195 -6.91 -0.63 -11.42
C LYS A 195 -6.48 -1.43 -10.20
N ARG A 196 -5.73 -0.80 -9.30
CA ARG A 196 -5.21 -1.38 -8.06
C ARG A 196 -5.81 -0.71 -6.84
N LEU A 197 -5.92 -1.44 -5.73
CA LEU A 197 -6.63 -0.98 -4.54
C LEU A 197 -5.98 0.31 -3.98
N PRO A 198 -6.67 1.46 -3.97
CA PRO A 198 -6.15 2.67 -3.37
C PRO A 198 -6.33 2.66 -1.86
N MET A 199 -5.53 3.48 -1.20
CA MET A 199 -5.79 3.89 0.18
C MET A 199 -7.02 4.81 0.24
N GLY A 200 -7.71 4.82 1.38
CA GLY A 200 -8.81 5.74 1.67
C GLY A 200 -10.22 5.21 1.39
N LEU A 201 -10.37 4.07 0.71
CA LEU A 201 -11.67 3.37 0.67
C LEU A 201 -11.90 2.64 1.99
N LYS A 202 -13.15 2.64 2.47
CA LYS A 202 -13.52 2.07 3.78
C LYS A 202 -13.18 0.58 3.92
N ASN A 203 -13.32 -0.19 2.84
CA ASN A 203 -13.07 -1.64 2.84
C ASN A 203 -11.65 -2.02 2.38
N SER A 204 -10.78 -1.07 2.00
CA SER A 204 -9.41 -1.40 1.54
C SER A 204 -8.62 -2.20 2.58
N PRO A 205 -8.57 -1.81 3.87
CA PRO A 205 -7.83 -2.56 4.89
C PRO A 205 -8.35 -4.00 5.06
N LEU A 206 -9.67 -4.19 4.99
CA LEU A 206 -10.33 -5.47 5.21
C LEU A 206 -10.05 -6.44 4.05
N THR A 207 -10.12 -5.92 2.82
CA THR A 207 -9.72 -6.69 1.63
C THR A 207 -8.25 -7.08 1.70
N PHE A 208 -7.39 -6.18 2.19
CA PHE A 208 -5.97 -6.46 2.37
C PHE A 208 -5.73 -7.54 3.41
N GLN A 209 -6.38 -7.45 4.57
CA GLN A 209 -6.27 -8.45 5.64
C GLN A 209 -6.67 -9.86 5.17
N ARG A 210 -7.80 -9.99 4.46
CA ARG A 210 -8.24 -11.28 3.88
C ARG A 210 -7.19 -11.89 2.96
N VAL A 211 -6.49 -11.07 2.18
CA VAL A 211 -5.43 -11.56 1.30
C VAL A 211 -4.21 -11.97 2.12
N MET A 212 -3.83 -11.21 3.14
CA MET A 212 -2.71 -11.57 4.01
C MET A 212 -2.97 -12.91 4.71
N GLU A 213 -4.15 -13.13 5.29
CA GLU A 213 -4.51 -14.39 5.94
C GLU A 213 -4.70 -15.56 4.97
N ALA A 214 -4.98 -15.30 3.70
CA ALA A 214 -5.05 -16.36 2.69
C ALA A 214 -3.67 -16.78 2.16
N VAL A 215 -2.64 -15.95 2.39
CA VAL A 215 -1.27 -16.16 1.88
C VAL A 215 -0.31 -16.62 2.99
N LEU A 216 -0.50 -16.16 4.22
CA LEU A 216 0.29 -16.48 5.41
C LEU A 216 -0.27 -17.72 6.13
#